data_AF-A0A3M1T292-F1
#
_entry.id   AF-A0A3M1T292-F1
#
_cell.length_a   1.000
_cell.length_b   1.000
_cell.length_c   1.000
_cell.angle_alpha   90.00
_cell.angle_beta   90.00
_cell.angle_gamma   90.00
#
_symmetry.space_group_name_H-M   'P 1'
#
loop_
_entity.id
_entity.type
_entity.pdbx_description
1 polymer ?
#
loop_
_entity_poly.entity_id
_entity_poly.type
_entity_poly.pdbx_seq_one_letter_code
_entity_poly.pdbx_strand_id
1 'polypeptide(L)'
;MRCFNCEAELDPTLLYCRECGVPVDATAEDVQRDAEEQAAERMRREAVQQARGYLVLALFLFAAVVAARAVLLSEQHYEHFPAYRVPASIVEERGLDAPVALDLEMQPLPLPGE
;
A
#
# COMPACT_ATOMS: atom_id res chain seq x y z
N MET A 1 -35.92 3.55 17.50
CA MET A 1 -36.35 3.78 18.91
C MET A 1 -36.52 2.47 19.70
N ARG A 2 -36.73 2.49 21.03
CA ARG A 2 -37.05 1.29 21.84
C ARG A 2 -38.48 1.33 22.37
N CYS A 3 -39.13 0.17 22.49
CA CYS A 3 -40.46 0.08 23.08
C CYS A 3 -40.43 0.40 24.58
N PHE A 4 -41.32 1.28 25.06
CA PHE A 4 -41.40 1.62 26.49
C PHE A 4 -41.81 0.46 27.40
N ASN A 5 -42.42 -0.59 26.86
CA ASN A 5 -42.91 -1.73 27.62
C ASN A 5 -41.92 -2.90 27.66
N CYS A 6 -41.36 -3.29 26.51
CA CYS A 6 -40.48 -4.46 26.40
C CYS A 6 -39.05 -4.15 25.99
N GLU A 7 -38.70 -2.87 25.81
CA GLU A 7 -37.36 -2.37 25.40
C GLU A 7 -36.85 -2.89 24.05
N ALA A 8 -37.64 -3.68 23.32
CA ALA A 8 -37.31 -4.17 22.00
C ALA A 8 -37.07 -3.01 21.02
N GLU A 9 -36.16 -3.24 20.07
CA GLU A 9 -35.87 -2.29 19.01
C GLU A 9 -37.09 -2.16 18.10
N LEU A 10 -37.51 -0.92 17.90
CA LEU A 10 -38.77 -0.59 17.26
C LEU A 10 -38.54 0.44 16.16
N ASP A 11 -39.11 0.15 14.99
CA ASP A 11 -39.20 1.07 13.88
C ASP A 11 -40.26 2.15 14.21
N PRO A 12 -39.90 3.44 14.15
CA PRO A 12 -40.80 4.55 14.47
C PRO A 12 -41.98 4.68 13.50
N THR A 13 -41.95 4.00 12.35
CA THR A 13 -43.07 3.98 11.40
C THR A 13 -44.18 2.99 11.78
N LEU A 14 -43.98 2.17 12.81
CA LEU A 14 -44.95 1.16 13.26
C LEU A 14 -45.94 1.74 14.27
N LEU A 15 -47.23 1.45 14.06
CA LEU A 15 -48.32 1.83 14.97
C LEU A 15 -48.34 1.00 16.27
N TYR A 16 -47.69 -0.15 16.29
CA TYR A 16 -47.67 -1.10 17.40
C TYR A 16 -46.35 -1.85 17.48
N CYS A 17 -45.97 -2.23 18.70
CA CYS A 17 -44.80 -3.06 18.93
C CYS A 17 -45.01 -4.47 18.39
N ARG A 18 -44.08 -4.95 17.54
CA ARG A 18 -44.14 -6.31 16.99
C ARG A 18 -43.93 -7.40 18.05
N GLU A 19 -43.27 -7.08 19.16
CA GLU A 19 -43.01 -8.05 20.22
C GLU A 19 -44.11 -8.09 21.29
N CYS A 20 -44.50 -6.93 21.83
CA CYS A 20 -45.47 -6.88 22.93
C CYS A 20 -46.89 -6.44 22.52
N GLY A 21 -47.10 -6.02 21.26
CA GLY A 21 -48.41 -5.61 20.75
C GLY A 21 -48.94 -4.26 21.25
N VAL A 22 -48.19 -3.56 22.11
CA VAL A 22 -48.59 -2.26 22.68
C VAL A 22 -48.56 -1.18 21.60
N PRO A 23 -49.57 -0.29 21.52
CA PRO A 23 -49.56 0.82 20.57
C PRO A 23 -48.39 1.75 20.86
N VAL A 24 -47.75 2.21 19.79
CA VAL A 24 -46.59 3.09 19.88
C VAL A 24 -47.07 4.50 19.58
N ASP A 25 -46.95 5.38 20.56
CA ASP A 25 -47.23 6.80 20.38
C ASP A 25 -45.98 7.49 19.79
N ALA A 26 -45.77 7.26 18.49
CA ALA A 26 -44.66 7.88 17.75
C ALA A 26 -45.15 9.19 17.13
N THR A 27 -44.47 10.29 17.45
CA THR A 27 -44.75 11.58 16.82
C THR A 27 -44.03 11.69 15.47
N ALA A 28 -44.49 12.60 14.62
CA ALA A 28 -43.78 12.89 13.36
C ALA A 28 -42.32 13.33 13.59
N GLU A 29 -42.03 13.98 14.71
CA GLU A 29 -40.69 14.42 15.12
C GLU A 29 -39.78 13.22 15.43
N ASP A 30 -40.31 12.18 16.09
CA ASP A 30 -39.56 10.96 16.40
C ASP A 30 -39.18 10.20 15.14
N VAL A 31 -40.09 10.12 14.15
CA VAL A 31 -39.81 9.50 12.85
C VAL A 31 -38.74 10.27 12.10
N GLN A 32 -38.80 11.60 12.12
CA GLN A 32 -37.80 12.46 11.45
C GLN A 32 -36.42 12.30 12.10
N ARG A 33 -36.33 12.31 13.42
CA ARG A 33 -35.06 12.15 14.14
C ARG A 33 -34.42 10.79 13.84
N ASP A 34 -35.18 9.69 13.92
CA ASP A 34 -34.66 8.35 13.59
C ASP A 34 -34.21 8.28 12.13
N ALA A 35 -34.93 8.93 11.20
CA ALA A 35 -34.55 8.98 9.78
C ALA A 35 -33.24 9.76 9.55
N GLU A 36 -33.06 10.89 10.23
CA GLU A 36 -31.82 11.69 10.18
C GLU A 36 -30.64 10.92 10.77
N GLU A 37 -30.82 10.25 11.91
CA GLU A 37 -29.81 9.41 12.53
C GLU A 37 -29.40 8.26 11.60
N GLN A 38 -30.37 7.57 10.99
CA GLN A 38 -30.09 6.52 10.02
C GLN A 38 -29.37 7.06 8.77
N ALA A 39 -29.73 8.24 8.28
CA ALA A 39 -29.04 8.87 7.15
C ALA A 39 -27.59 9.23 7.51
N ALA A 40 -27.35 9.77 8.70
CA ALA A 40 -26.02 10.09 9.20
C ALA A 40 -25.15 8.82 9.36
N GLU A 41 -25.73 7.73 9.86
CA GLU A 41 -25.03 6.45 9.95
C GLU A 41 -24.66 5.88 8.58
N ARG A 42 -25.56 5.97 7.59
CA ARG A 42 -25.29 5.51 6.22
C ARG A 42 -24.12 6.28 5.62
N MET A 43 -24.12 7.62 5.74
CA MET A 43 -23.00 8.45 5.28
C MET A 43 -21.67 8.08 5.96
N ARG A 44 -21.68 7.79 7.27
CA ARG A 44 -20.47 7.32 7.98
C ARG A 44 -19.97 5.98 7.45
N ARG A 45 -20.87 5.02 7.20
CA ARG A 45 -20.51 3.69 6.70
C ARG A 45 -19.92 3.77 5.29
N GLU A 46 -20.50 4.58 4.42
CA GLU A 46 -20.00 4.82 3.07
C GLU A 46 -18.61 5.46 3.08
N ALA A 47 -18.39 6.49 3.92
CA ALA A 47 -17.08 7.12 4.07
C ALA A 47 -16.00 6.12 4.54
N VAL A 48 -16.34 5.24 5.50
CA VAL A 48 -15.42 4.19 5.98
C VAL A 48 -15.12 3.17 4.88
N GLN A 49 -16.11 2.77 4.09
CA GLN A 49 -15.90 1.84 2.97
C GLN A 49 -14.98 2.44 1.91
N GLN A 50 -15.18 3.71 1.56
CA GLN A 50 -14.34 4.41 0.59
C GLN A 50 -12.90 4.53 1.10
N ALA A 51 -12.70 4.86 2.39
CA ALA A 51 -11.38 4.92 3.01
C ALA A 51 -10.67 3.56 2.99
N ARG A 52 -11.39 2.46 3.26
CA ARG A 52 -10.82 1.10 3.16
C ARG A 52 -10.35 0.76 1.76
N GLY A 53 -11.11 1.15 0.72
CA GLY A 53 -10.71 0.96 -0.68
C GLY A 53 -9.39 1.66 -1.01
N TYR A 54 -9.23 2.92 -0.60
CA TYR A 54 -7.97 3.65 -0.80
C TYR A 54 -6.80 3.05 -0.01
N LEU A 55 -7.02 2.60 1.22
CA LEU A 55 -5.97 1.95 2.03
C LEU A 55 -5.47 0.66 1.38
N VAL A 56 -6.38 -0.18 0.88
CA VAL A 56 -6.00 -1.43 0.19
C VAL A 56 -5.23 -1.13 -1.09
N LEU A 57 -5.67 -0.15 -1.89
CA LEU A 57 -4.99 0.26 -3.11
C LEU A 57 -3.59 0.85 -2.83
N ALA A 58 -3.46 1.67 -1.79
CA ALA A 58 -2.17 2.22 -1.36
C ALA A 58 -1.20 1.12 -0.91
N LEU A 59 -1.69 0.14 -0.12
CA LEU A 59 -0.88 -1.02 0.30
C LEU A 59 -0.44 -1.86 -0.90
N PHE A 60 -1.33 -2.09 -1.85
CA PHE A 60 -1.01 -2.83 -3.07
C PHE A 60 0.06 -2.12 -3.91
N LEU A 61 -0.09 -0.81 -4.14
CA LEU A 61 0.91 -0.01 -4.86
C LEU A 61 2.25 0.01 -4.13
N PHE A 62 2.24 0.17 -2.81
CA PHE A 62 3.46 0.14 -2.01
C PHE A 62 4.18 -1.20 -2.12
N ALA A 63 3.45 -2.32 -2.00
CA ALA A 63 4.00 -3.66 -2.17
C ALA A 63 4.56 -3.87 -3.59
N ALA A 64 3.87 -3.39 -4.63
CA ALA A 64 4.35 -3.46 -6.01
C ALA A 64 5.63 -2.66 -6.21
N VAL A 65 5.74 -1.45 -5.65
CA VAL A 65 6.96 -0.63 -5.70
C VAL A 65 8.11 -1.31 -4.96
N VAL A 66 7.87 -1.88 -3.77
CA VAL A 66 8.88 -2.62 -3.01
C VAL A 66 9.35 -3.84 -3.80
N ALA A 67 8.42 -4.60 -4.40
CA ALA A 67 8.75 -5.77 -5.21
C ALA A 67 9.55 -5.37 -6.47
N ALA A 68 9.12 -4.34 -7.19
CA ALA A 68 9.85 -3.83 -8.35
C ALA A 68 11.26 -3.36 -7.96
N ARG A 69 11.39 -2.65 -6.84
CA ARG A 69 12.68 -2.21 -6.32
C ARG A 69 13.54 -3.41 -5.89
N ALA A 70 12.96 -4.42 -5.28
CA ALA A 70 13.66 -5.64 -4.90
C ALA A 70 14.16 -6.40 -6.13
N VAL A 71 13.37 -6.53 -7.19
CA VAL A 71 13.81 -7.16 -8.45
C VAL A 71 14.94 -6.36 -9.09
N LEU A 72 14.76 -5.04 -9.26
CA LEU A 72 15.77 -4.15 -9.85
C LEU A 72 17.09 -4.10 -9.05
N LEU A 73 17.01 -4.15 -7.71
CA LEU A 73 18.20 -4.21 -6.84
C LEU A 73 18.76 -5.63 -6.71
N SER A 74 17.94 -6.67 -6.88
CA SER A 74 18.41 -8.06 -6.82
C SER A 74 19.30 -8.41 -8.01
N GLU A 75 19.05 -7.82 -9.19
CA GLU A 75 19.96 -7.93 -10.33
C GLU A 75 21.31 -7.22 -10.06
N GLN A 76 21.37 -6.33 -9.07
CA GLN A 76 22.63 -5.71 -8.62
C GLN A 76 23.37 -6.50 -7.53
N HIS A 77 23.00 -7.76 -7.26
CA HIS A 77 23.90 -8.67 -6.55
C HIS A 77 25.14 -8.98 -7.39
N TYR A 78 26.12 -8.09 -7.25
CA TYR A 78 27.54 -8.42 -7.08
C TYR A 78 28.03 -9.60 -7.93
N GLU A 79 28.02 -9.45 -9.24
CA GLU A 79 29.25 -9.86 -9.92
C GLU A 79 30.32 -8.89 -9.40
N HIS A 80 31.15 -9.41 -8.51
CA HIS A 80 32.51 -8.95 -8.33
C HIS A 80 33.13 -8.84 -9.73
N PHE A 81 32.99 -7.67 -10.36
CA PHE A 81 33.79 -7.29 -11.49
C PHE A 81 35.08 -6.70 -10.92
N PRO A 82 36.24 -7.38 -10.97
CA PRO A 82 37.54 -6.79 -10.66
C PRO A 82 37.97 -5.76 -11.73
N ALA A 83 37.03 -5.02 -12.31
CA ALA A 83 37.25 -4.13 -13.44
C ALA A 83 36.45 -2.82 -13.34
N TYR A 84 36.13 -2.34 -12.13
CA TYR A 84 35.82 -0.92 -11.96
C TYR A 84 37.10 -0.13 -12.28
N ARG A 85 37.29 0.20 -13.56
CA ARG A 85 38.27 1.19 -13.99
C ARG A 85 37.79 2.54 -13.45
N VAL A 86 38.30 2.90 -12.28
CA VAL A 86 38.21 4.27 -11.78
C VAL A 86 38.81 5.17 -12.87
N PRO A 87 38.10 6.21 -13.35
CA PRO A 87 38.67 7.13 -14.33
C PRO A 87 39.96 7.71 -13.75
N ALA A 88 41.01 7.77 -14.57
CA ALA A 88 42.36 8.15 -14.14
C ALA A 88 42.40 9.46 -13.35
N SER A 89 41.49 10.40 -13.65
CA SER A 89 41.34 11.67 -12.92
C SER A 89 41.10 11.50 -11.41
N ILE A 90 40.32 10.49 -11.00
CA ILE A 90 40.02 10.26 -9.58
C ILE A 90 41.21 9.56 -8.89
N VAL A 91 42.01 8.80 -9.63
CA VAL A 91 43.22 8.13 -9.11
C VAL A 91 44.32 9.17 -8.83
N GLU A 92 44.52 10.12 -9.75
CA GLU A 92 45.48 11.23 -9.59
C GLU A 92 45.06 12.19 -8.46
N GLU A 93 43.79 12.57 -8.39
CA GLU A 93 43.31 13.50 -7.35
C GLU A 93 43.44 12.94 -5.93
N ARG A 94 43.35 11.61 -5.77
CA ARG A 94 43.41 10.95 -4.46
C ARG A 94 44.78 10.38 -4.11
N GLY A 95 45.79 10.55 -4.97
CA GLY A 95 47.14 10.03 -4.74
C GLY A 95 47.15 8.51 -4.51
N LEU A 96 46.23 7.79 -5.15
CA LEU A 96 46.17 6.34 -5.05
C LEU A 96 47.18 5.73 -6.01
N ASP A 97 47.87 4.68 -5.58
CA ASP A 97 48.80 3.94 -6.45
C ASP A 97 48.03 3.41 -7.67
N ALA A 98 48.56 3.70 -8.86
CA ALA A 98 47.97 3.22 -10.10
C ALA A 98 47.88 1.69 -10.06
N PRO A 99 46.78 1.09 -10.56
CA PRO A 99 46.67 -0.36 -10.58
C PRO A 99 47.85 -0.91 -11.38
N VAL A 100 48.60 -1.84 -10.77
CA VAL A 100 49.69 -2.56 -11.42
C VAL A 100 49.14 -3.12 -12.72
N ALA A 101 49.47 -2.46 -13.83
CA ALA A 101 49.20 -3.01 -15.14
C ALA A 101 49.93 -4.35 -15.13
N LEU A 102 49.19 -5.45 -15.27
CA LEU A 102 49.84 -6.71 -15.58
C LEU A 102 50.69 -6.43 -16.82
N ASP A 103 52.00 -6.49 -16.67
CA ASP A 103 52.96 -6.60 -17.76
C ASP A 103 52.60 -7.88 -18.52
N LEU A 104 51.58 -7.80 -19.37
CA LEU A 104 51.30 -8.82 -20.35
C LEU A 104 52.40 -8.70 -21.40
N GLU A 105 53.50 -9.45 -21.18
CA GLU A 105 54.37 -9.86 -22.26
C GLU A 105 53.50 -10.47 -23.35
N MET A 106 53.37 -9.76 -24.48
CA MET A 106 52.66 -10.25 -25.64
C MET A 106 53.40 -11.47 -26.16
N GLN A 107 52.87 -12.66 -25.86
CA GLN A 107 53.38 -13.89 -26.43
C GLN A 107 52.97 -13.92 -27.92
N PRO A 108 53.92 -13.95 -28.87
CA PRO A 108 53.58 -13.94 -30.29
C PRO A 108 52.89 -15.24 -30.66
N LEU A 109 51.66 -15.14 -31.19
CA LEU A 109 50.97 -16.29 -31.80
C LEU A 109 51.73 -16.73 -33.06
N PRO A 110 52.07 -18.03 -33.19
CA PRO A 110 52.63 -18.54 -34.44
C PRO A 110 51.53 -18.50 -35.53
N LEU A 111 51.80 -17.75 -36.60
CA LEU A 111 50.99 -17.77 -37.80
C LEU A 111 51.25 -19.07 -38.58
N PRO A 112 50.22 -19.82 -39.00
CA PRO A 112 50.42 -21.02 -39.81
C PRO A 112 50.80 -20.66 -41.25
N GLY A 113 52.04 -20.97 -41.62
CA GLY A 113 52.47 -21.18 -43.02
C GLY A 113 53.24 -20.05 -43.69
N GLU A 114 54.57 -20.14 -43.66
CA GLU A 114 55.45 -19.80 -44.79
C GLU A 114 56.01 -21.10 -45.38
#